data_AF-A0A5K0WDF3-F1
#
_entry.id   AF-A0A5K0WDF3-F1
#
_cell.length_a   1.000
_cell.length_b   1.000
_cell.length_c   1.000
_cell.angle_alpha   90.00
_cell.angle_beta   90.00
_cell.angle_gamma   90.00
#
_symmetry.space_group_name_H-M   'P 1'
#
loop_
_entity.id
_entity.type
_entity.pdbx_description
1 polymer ?
#
loop_
_entity_poly.entity_id
_entity_poly.type
_entity_poly.pdbx_seq_one_letter_code
_entity_poly.pdbx_strand_id
1 'polypeptide(L)'
;MERRCFPFSLAGLPLFLILTACQLQNFVPGFAVGEHPSHGVHRRVPALFVFGDSTVDPGNNNYWLTPLKGNFPPYGLSFPGHIATGRFCDGRLATDFM
;
A
#
# COMPACT_ATOMS: atom_id res chain seq x y z
N MET A 1 -34.89 40.34 -33.61
CA MET A 1 -33.81 39.43 -34.07
C MET A 1 -32.93 39.12 -32.87
N GLU A 2 -33.36 38.20 -32.01
CA GLU A 2 -32.69 37.95 -30.73
C GLU A 2 -32.07 36.55 -30.67
N ARG A 3 -30.73 36.58 -30.55
CA ARG A 3 -29.88 35.77 -29.67
C ARG A 3 -30.11 34.26 -29.69
N ARG A 4 -29.45 33.65 -30.68
CA ARG A 4 -28.66 32.39 -30.62
C ARG A 4 -28.91 31.50 -29.40
N CYS A 5 -29.71 30.46 -29.63
CA CYS A 5 -29.63 29.16 -28.98
C CYS A 5 -28.16 28.75 -28.69
N PHE A 6 -27.83 28.53 -27.42
CA PHE A 6 -26.74 27.65 -27.03
C PHE A 6 -27.33 26.27 -26.79
N PRO A 7 -26.96 25.22 -27.54
CA PRO A 7 -27.47 23.88 -27.31
C PRO A 7 -26.77 23.28 -26.09
N PHE A 8 -27.53 23.08 -25.01
CA PHE A 8 -27.11 22.28 -23.88
C PHE A 8 -27.06 20.82 -24.35
N SER A 9 -25.88 20.37 -24.80
CA SER A 9 -25.66 19.04 -25.36
C SER A 9 -25.94 17.96 -24.30
N LEU A 10 -26.92 17.10 -24.58
CA LEU A 10 -27.37 15.99 -23.73
C LEU A 10 -26.27 14.92 -23.48
N ALA A 11 -25.12 15.02 -24.14
CA ALA A 11 -23.99 14.09 -24.04
C ALA A 11 -23.12 14.27 -22.78
N GLY A 12 -23.25 15.37 -22.03
CA GLY A 12 -22.44 15.65 -20.84
C GLY A 12 -23.06 15.21 -19.51
N LEU A 13 -24.34 14.83 -19.52
CA LEU A 13 -25.11 14.47 -18.32
C LEU A 13 -24.53 13.30 -17.50
N PRO A 14 -24.01 12.19 -18.09
CA PRO A 14 -23.49 11.10 -17.27
C PRO A 14 -22.20 11.51 -16.54
N LEU A 15 -21.35 12.33 -17.16
CA LEU A 15 -20.10 12.80 -16.55
C LEU A 15 -20.35 13.83 -15.43
N PHE A 16 -21.35 14.70 -15.61
CA PHE A 16 -21.76 15.67 -14.59
C PHE A 16 -22.40 14.99 -13.37
N LEU A 17 -23.14 13.89 -13.56
CA LEU A 17 -23.71 13.08 -12.48
C LEU A 17 -22.63 12.34 -11.67
N ILE A 18 -21.60 11.82 -12.34
CA ILE A 18 -20.48 11.13 -11.67
C ILE A 18 -19.62 12.14 -10.88
N LEU A 19 -19.36 13.32 -11.45
CA LEU A 19 -18.59 14.37 -10.77
C LEU A 19 -19.35 14.94 -9.57
N THR A 20 -20.67 15.12 -9.65
CA THR A 20 -21.48 15.58 -8.50
C THR A 20 -21.66 14.52 -7.42
N ALA A 21 -21.74 13.23 -7.77
CA ALA A 21 -21.73 12.12 -6.80
C ALA A 21 -20.38 11.99 -6.05
N CYS A 22 -19.26 12.26 -6.73
CA CYS A 22 -17.92 12.25 -6.13
C CYS A 22 -17.74 13.37 -5.10
N GLN A 23 -18.36 14.54 -5.29
CA GLN A 23 -18.30 15.64 -4.33
C GLN A 23 -19.20 15.41 -3.09
N LEU A 24 -20.23 14.57 -3.20
CA LEU A 24 -21.13 14.24 -2.08
C LEU A 24 -20.54 13.24 -1.08
N GLN A 25 -19.47 12.52 -1.43
CA GLN A 25 -18.76 11.63 -0.50
C GLN A 25 -17.94 12.39 0.55
N ASN A 26 -17.71 13.69 0.34
CA ASN A 26 -17.03 14.57 1.32
C ASN A 26 -18.00 15.23 2.32
N PHE A 27 -19.31 14.96 2.24
CA PHE A 27 -20.34 15.57 3.09
C PHE A 27 -21.09 14.57 3.97
N VAL A 28 -20.44 13.46 4.36
CA VAL A 28 -20.87 12.70 5.55
C VAL A 28 -20.05 13.23 6.72
N PRO A 29 -20.59 14.12 7.58
CA PRO A 29 -19.97 14.39 8.85
C PRO A 29 -20.10 13.12 9.70
N GLY A 30 -18.99 12.46 9.95
CA GLY A 30 -18.86 11.45 11.00
C GLY A 30 -19.46 10.09 10.66
N PHE A 31 -18.65 9.22 10.03
CA PHE A 31 -18.62 7.85 10.52
C PHE A 31 -17.93 7.90 11.89
N ALA A 32 -18.71 8.17 12.93
CA ALA A 32 -18.27 7.96 14.29
C ALA A 32 -18.01 6.46 14.42
N VAL A 33 -16.73 6.07 14.30
CA VAL A 33 -16.25 4.83 14.91
C VAL A 33 -16.63 4.99 16.37
N GLY A 34 -17.68 4.28 16.79
CA GLY A 34 -18.10 4.27 18.17
C GLY A 34 -16.86 3.96 19.01
N GLU A 35 -16.50 4.91 19.88
CA GLU A 35 -15.47 4.72 20.88
C GLU A 35 -16.05 3.70 21.87
N HIS A 36 -15.88 2.43 21.53
CA HIS A 36 -16.19 1.35 22.43
C HIS A 36 -15.25 1.51 23.63
N PRO A 37 -15.75 1.47 24.87
CA PRO A 37 -14.92 1.66 26.05
C PRO A 37 -13.71 0.72 25.93
N SER A 38 -12.53 1.32 25.97
CA SER A 38 -11.23 0.69 25.89
C SER A 38 -10.99 -0.11 27.17
N HIS A 39 -11.70 -1.22 27.30
CA HIS A 39 -11.09 -2.40 27.91
C HIS A 39 -9.88 -2.71 27.04
N GLY A 40 -8.67 -2.64 27.60
CA GLY A 40 -7.41 -2.87 26.91
C GLY A 40 -7.32 -4.29 26.36
N VAL A 41 -8.04 -4.56 25.27
CA VAL A 41 -7.93 -5.79 24.50
C VAL A 41 -6.74 -5.61 23.60
N HIS A 42 -5.62 -6.23 23.98
CA HIS A 42 -4.47 -6.38 23.11
C HIS A 42 -4.90 -7.19 21.88
N ARG A 43 -5.27 -6.50 20.80
CA ARG A 43 -5.59 -7.14 19.52
C ARG A 43 -4.31 -7.80 19.01
N ARG A 44 -4.25 -9.12 19.13
CA ARG A 44 -3.15 -9.93 18.59
C ARG A 44 -3.36 -10.06 17.09
N VAL A 45 -2.36 -9.68 16.30
CA VAL A 45 -2.31 -9.94 14.87
C VAL A 45 -1.61 -11.30 14.71
N PRO A 46 -2.31 -12.37 14.30
CA PRO A 46 -1.75 -13.73 14.31
C PRO A 46 -0.78 -13.99 13.15
N ALA A 47 -0.86 -13.21 12.07
CA ALA A 47 0.00 -13.35 10.90
C ALA A 47 0.07 -12.03 10.12
N LEU A 48 1.22 -11.81 9.47
CA LEU A 48 1.45 -10.72 8.52
C LEU A 48 1.85 -11.34 7.18
N PHE A 49 1.07 -11.04 6.14
CA PHE A 49 1.38 -11.42 4.76
C PHE A 49 1.89 -10.18 4.04
N VAL A 50 3.15 -10.21 3.60
CA VAL A 50 3.80 -9.08 2.94
C VAL A 50 4.04 -9.41 1.47
N PHE A 51 3.54 -8.55 0.60
CA PHE A 51 3.75 -8.59 -0.83
C PHE A 51 4.57 -7.37 -1.24
N GLY A 52 5.51 -7.55 -2.16
CA GLY A 52 6.30 -6.44 -2.65
C GLY A 52 7.46 -6.91 -3.52
N ASP A 53 8.45 -6.03 -3.64
CA ASP A 53 9.68 -6.25 -4.37
C ASP A 53 10.84 -6.66 -3.43
N SER A 54 12.08 -6.45 -3.89
CA SER A 54 13.32 -6.68 -3.15
C SER A 54 13.36 -6.07 -1.75
N THR A 55 12.63 -4.98 -1.51
CA THR A 55 12.63 -4.23 -0.23
C THR A 55 12.01 -5.03 0.91
N VAL A 56 11.16 -6.00 0.59
CA VAL A 56 10.49 -6.87 1.56
C VAL A 56 10.81 -8.34 1.37
N ASP A 57 11.74 -8.66 0.46
CA ASP A 57 12.14 -10.03 0.15
C ASP A 57 13.19 -10.55 1.16
N PRO A 58 12.86 -11.54 2.01
CA PRO A 58 13.81 -12.12 2.95
C PRO A 58 14.86 -13.04 2.30
N GLY A 59 14.79 -13.25 0.98
CA GLY A 59 15.69 -14.13 0.21
C GLY A 59 14.96 -15.18 -0.64
N ASN A 60 13.66 -15.03 -0.86
CA ASN A 60 12.85 -15.90 -1.73
C ASN A 60 13.41 -15.95 -3.15
N ASN A 61 14.01 -14.86 -3.63
CA ASN A 61 14.62 -14.82 -4.96
C ASN A 61 15.88 -15.71 -5.10
N ASN A 62 16.46 -16.22 -4.01
CA ASN A 62 17.59 -17.15 -4.10
C ASN A 62 17.23 -18.47 -4.78
N TYR A 63 15.97 -18.89 -4.69
CA TYR A 63 15.46 -20.14 -5.24
C TYR A 63 15.23 -20.11 -6.75
N TRP A 64 15.26 -18.92 -7.38
CA TRP A 64 15.01 -18.76 -8.80
C TRP A 64 16.31 -18.49 -9.57
N LEU A 65 16.27 -18.76 -10.87
CA LEU A 65 17.43 -18.58 -11.75
C LEU A 65 17.47 -17.13 -12.25
N THR A 66 17.75 -16.21 -11.33
CA THR A 66 17.84 -14.78 -11.61
C THR A 66 19.26 -14.29 -11.31
N PRO A 67 19.78 -13.30 -12.06
CA PRO A 67 21.05 -12.66 -11.74
C PRO A 67 20.94 -11.70 -10.54
N LEU A 68 19.72 -11.23 -10.24
CA LEU A 68 19.44 -10.31 -9.15
C LEU A 68 19.29 -11.11 -7.86
N LYS A 69 20.34 -11.25 -7.06
CA LYS A 69 20.29 -11.92 -5.75
C LYS A 69 20.89 -11.04 -4.66
N GLY A 70 20.44 -11.21 -3.42
CA GLY A 70 21.01 -10.54 -2.24
C GLY A 70 21.92 -11.47 -1.42
N ASN A 71 22.50 -12.50 -2.05
CA ASN A 71 23.26 -13.56 -1.37
C ASN A 71 24.79 -13.41 -1.56
N PHE A 72 25.27 -12.18 -1.78
CA PHE A 72 26.68 -11.86 -1.97
C PHE A 72 27.04 -10.53 -1.28
N PRO A 73 28.33 -10.27 -0.98
CA PRO A 73 28.75 -9.00 -0.38
C PRO A 73 28.44 -7.80 -1.29
N PRO A 74 27.97 -6.66 -0.75
CA PRO A 74 28.01 -6.26 0.65
C PRO A 74 26.84 -6.78 1.52
N TYR A 75 25.83 -7.43 0.94
CA TYR A 75 24.60 -7.79 1.65
C TYR A 75 24.83 -8.71 2.86
N GLY A 76 24.06 -8.49 3.92
CA GLY A 76 24.13 -9.27 5.17
C GLY A 76 25.35 -9.00 6.04
N LEU A 77 26.17 -7.99 5.75
CA LEU A 77 27.32 -7.61 6.58
C LEU A 77 26.95 -7.24 8.03
N SER A 78 25.77 -6.68 8.28
CA SER A 78 25.31 -6.36 9.64
C SER A 78 24.42 -7.46 10.24
N PHE A 79 24.27 -8.60 9.56
CA PHE A 79 23.49 -9.73 10.04
C PHE A 79 24.33 -10.64 10.95
N PRO A 80 23.72 -11.37 11.90
CA PRO A 80 24.45 -12.33 12.73
C PRO A 80 25.24 -13.32 11.86
N GLY A 81 26.56 -13.35 12.05
CA GLY A 81 27.48 -14.20 11.29
C GLY A 81 28.02 -13.59 10.00
N HIS A 82 27.64 -12.36 9.64
CA HIS A 82 28.06 -11.67 8.40
C HIS A 82 27.73 -12.47 7.13
N ILE A 83 26.60 -13.19 7.15
CA ILE A 83 26.17 -14.07 6.06
C ILE A 83 25.06 -13.38 5.27
N ALA A 84 25.26 -13.26 3.96
CA ALA A 84 24.25 -12.80 3.03
C ALA A 84 23.12 -13.83 2.89
N THR A 85 21.91 -13.51 3.38
CA THR A 85 20.78 -14.46 3.38
C THR A 85 19.93 -14.40 2.11
N GLY A 86 20.20 -13.48 1.17
CA GLY A 86 19.33 -13.19 0.02
C GLY A 86 18.55 -11.88 0.14
N ARG A 87 18.69 -11.17 1.27
CA ARG A 87 18.07 -9.86 1.50
C ARG A 87 18.83 -8.79 0.74
N PHE A 88 18.11 -7.84 0.13
CA PHE A 88 18.70 -6.71 -0.58
C PHE A 88 19.09 -5.55 0.36
N CYS A 89 19.57 -5.90 1.56
CA CYS A 89 19.95 -4.97 2.63
C CYS A 89 21.08 -5.60 3.48
N ASP A 90 21.86 -4.76 4.15
CA ASP A 90 22.92 -5.23 5.06
C ASP A 90 22.38 -5.69 6.42
N GLY A 91 21.09 -5.51 6.70
CA GLY A 91 20.47 -5.79 7.99
C GLY A 91 19.03 -6.32 7.91
N ARG A 92 18.25 -6.00 8.94
CA ARG A 92 16.83 -6.38 9.04
C ARG A 92 15.96 -5.57 8.06
N LEU A 93 14.94 -6.21 7.52
CA LEU A 93 13.92 -5.56 6.68
C LEU A 93 12.93 -4.82 7.59
N ALA A 94 12.21 -3.84 7.05
CA ALA A 94 11.18 -3.12 7.78
C ALA A 94 10.11 -4.08 8.37
N THR A 95 9.85 -5.17 7.68
CA THR A 95 8.92 -6.24 8.08
C THR A 95 9.36 -7.02 9.31
N ASP A 96 10.66 -7.03 9.65
CA ASP A 96 11.16 -7.71 10.85
C ASP A 96 10.90 -6.90 12.13
N PHE A 97 10.49 -5.64 12.02
CA PHE A 97 10.22 -4.74 13.15
C PHE A 97 8.72 -4.57 13.43
N MET A 98 7.87 -5.25 12.66
CA MET A 98 6.41 -5.22 12.80
C MET A 98 5.89 -6.23 13.83
#